data_AF-Q64DS1-F1
#
_entry.id   AF-Q64DS1-F1
#
_cell.length_a   1.000
_cell.length_b   1.000
_cell.length_c   1.000
_cell.angle_alpha   90.00
_cell.angle_beta   90.00
_cell.angle_gamma   90.00
#
_symmetry.space_group_name_H-M   'P 1'
#
loop_
_entity.id
_entity.type
_entity.pdbx_description
1 polymer ?
#
loop_
_entity_poly.entity_id
_entity_poly.type
_entity_poly.pdbx_seq_one_letter_code
_entity_poly.pdbx_strand_id
1 'polypeptide(L)' 'MGDNVWAHLSAVGNCLRRLDPGFDPRSYGCKQLYLLVKAHSDLFELKNINMNNGTDVFYIKIKY' A
#
# COMPACT_ATOMS: atom_id res chain seq x y z
N MET A 1 11.23 -12.07 -16.20
CA MET A 1 11.56 -12.23 -14.77
C MET A 1 11.09 -10.97 -14.05
N GLY A 2 9.91 -10.96 -13.44
CA GLY A 2 9.50 -9.79 -12.64
C GLY A 2 8.06 -9.71 -12.15
N ASP A 3 7.14 -10.57 -12.57
CA ASP A 3 5.69 -10.40 -12.31
C ASP A 3 5.24 -10.72 -10.87
N ASN A 4 6.19 -10.81 -9.92
CA ASN A 4 5.96 -11.14 -8.51
C ASN A 4 6.67 -10.17 -7.54
N VAL A 5 6.96 -8.94 -7.96
CA VAL A 5 7.67 -7.98 -7.10
C VAL A 5 6.70 -7.34 -6.11
N TRP A 6 6.90 -7.64 -4.84
CA TRP A 6 6.27 -6.94 -3.73
C TRP A 6 6.94 -5.57 -3.54
N ALA A 7 6.13 -4.51 -3.45
CA ALA A 7 6.61 -3.16 -3.16
C ALA A 7 6.30 -2.79 -1.70
N HIS A 8 7.21 -2.07 -1.04
CA HIS A 8 6.92 -1.48 0.26
C HIS A 8 5.81 -0.43 0.13
N LEU A 9 4.74 -0.57 0.90
CA LEU A 9 3.60 0.35 0.84
C LEU A 9 3.99 1.79 1.17
N SER A 10 4.93 2.00 2.10
CA SER A 10 5.46 3.33 2.42
C SER A 10 6.17 3.98 1.23
N ALA A 11 6.92 3.18 0.44
CA ALA A 11 7.56 3.67 -0.77
C ALA A 11 6.52 4.02 -1.86
N VAL A 12 5.49 3.19 -2.01
CA VAL A 12 4.36 3.47 -2.91
C VAL A 12 3.65 4.76 -2.51
N GLY A 13 3.33 4.96 -1.23
CA GLY A 13 2.70 6.18 -0.73
C GLY A 13 3.54 7.43 -0.98
N ASN A 14 4.86 7.35 -0.80
CA ASN A 14 5.77 8.45 -1.11
C ASN A 14 5.81 8.77 -2.60
N CYS A 15 5.88 7.76 -3.47
CA CYS A 15 5.83 7.96 -4.92
C CYS A 15 4.48 8.53 -5.36
N LEU A 16 3.38 8.02 -4.81
CA LEU A 16 2.03 8.48 -5.13
C LEU A 16 1.84 9.96 -4.80
N ARG A 17 2.31 10.41 -3.63
CA ARG A 17 2.27 11.85 -3.28
C ARG A 17 3.13 12.73 -4.18
N ARG A 18 4.20 12.19 -4.77
CA ARG A 18 5.03 12.93 -5.74
C ARG A 18 4.36 13.05 -7.10
N LEU A 19 3.60 12.04 -7.51
CA LEU A 19 2.88 12.02 -8.79
C LEU A 19 1.57 12.81 -8.71
N ASP A 20 0.85 12.65 -7.60
CA ASP A 20 -0.39 13.36 -7.28
C ASP A 20 -0.29 13.95 -5.86
N PRO A 21 0.13 15.22 -5.74
CA PRO A 21 0.20 15.91 -4.45
C PRO A 21 -1.14 16.05 -3.73
N GLY A 22 -2.26 15.95 -4.47
CA GLY A 22 -3.62 16.00 -3.94
C GLY A 22 -4.12 14.67 -3.39
N PHE A 23 -3.36 13.58 -3.61
CA PHE A 23 -3.74 12.27 -3.13
C PHE A 23 -3.83 12.22 -1.59
N ASP A 24 -5.03 11.90 -1.09
CA ASP A 24 -5.28 11.64 0.33
C ASP A 24 -6.22 10.43 0.49
N PRO A 25 -5.83 9.37 1.22
CA PRO A 25 -6.66 8.18 1.44
C PRO A 25 -8.03 8.47 2.06
N ARG A 26 -8.16 9.58 2.81
CA ARG A 26 -9.40 9.97 3.50
C ARG A 26 -10.45 10.47 2.53
N SER A 27 -10.04 11.03 1.39
CA SER A 27 -10.94 11.35 0.27
C SER A 27 -11.65 10.10 -0.26
N TYR A 28 -11.09 8.92 -0.01
CA TYR A 28 -11.66 7.61 -0.33
C TYR A 28 -12.23 6.89 0.90
N GLY A 29 -12.50 7.61 2.00
CA GLY A 29 -13.06 7.05 3.24
C GLY A 29 -12.09 6.23 4.09
N CYS A 30 -10.80 6.18 3.75
CA CYS A 30 -9.81 5.37 4.44
C CYS A 30 -8.87 6.23 5.28
N LYS A 31 -8.68 5.89 6.57
CA LYS A 31 -7.79 6.66 7.45
C LYS A 31 -6.30 6.51 7.11
N GLN A 32 -5.93 5.42 6.43
CA GLN A 32 -4.56 5.04 6.10
C GLN A 32 -4.51 4.37 4.73
N LEU A 33 -3.39 4.53 4.02
CA LEU A 33 -3.19 3.97 2.68
C LEU A 33 -3.37 2.43 2.65
N TYR A 34 -2.93 1.71 3.69
CA TYR A 34 -3.07 0.25 3.71
C TYR A 34 -4.54 -0.18 3.76
N LEU A 35 -5.42 0.61 4.40
CA LEU A 35 -6.85 0.33 4.44
C LEU A 35 -7.48 0.51 3.05
N LEU A 36 -7.05 1.55 2.32
CA LEU A 36 -7.50 1.78 0.95
C LEU A 36 -7.09 0.65 0.02
N VAL A 37 -5.83 0.21 0.11
CA VAL A 37 -5.31 -0.94 -0.65
C VAL A 37 -6.04 -2.22 -0.25
N LYS A 38 -6.26 -2.44 1.05
CA LYS A 38 -7.00 -3.61 1.55
C LYS A 38 -8.45 -3.62 1.06
N ALA A 39 -9.08 -2.46 0.93
CA ALA A 39 -10.44 -2.34 0.39
C ALA A 39 -10.51 -2.76 -1.10
N HIS A 40 -9.43 -2.56 -1.86
CA HIS A 40 -9.30 -2.97 -3.26
C HIS A 40 -8.54 -4.30 -3.39
N SER A 41 -8.91 -5.28 -2.58
CA SER A 41 -8.27 -6.61 -2.55
C SER A 41 -8.50 -7.44 -3.82
N ASP A 42 -9.41 -7.02 -4.69
CA ASP A 42 -9.60 -7.52 -6.05
C ASP A 42 -8.42 -7.15 -6.96
N LEU A 43 -7.86 -5.94 -6.79
CA LEU A 43 -6.74 -5.43 -7.59
C LEU A 43 -5.37 -5.68 -6.95
N PHE A 44 -5.31 -5.77 -5.63
CA PHE A 44 -4.05 -5.82 -4.90
C PHE A 44 -3.97 -7.00 -3.93
N GLU A 45 -2.76 -7.52 -3.80
CA GLU A 45 -2.38 -8.40 -2.70
C GLU A 45 -1.62 -7.58 -1.64
N LEU A 46 -2.02 -7.70 -0.38
CA LEU A 46 -1.43 -6.98 0.75
C LEU A 46 -0.82 -7.96 1.74
N LYS A 47 0.45 -7.75 2.09
CA LYS A 47 1.17 -8.50 3.12
C LYS A 47 1.56 -7.57 4.25
N ASN A 48 1.24 -7.96 5.48
CA ASN A 48 1.67 -7.27 6.69
C ASN A 48 2.77 -8.08 7.38
N ILE A 49 3.83 -7.40 7.79
CA ILE A 49 4.92 -7.97 8.60
C ILE A 49 4.98 -7.14 9.88
N ASN A 50 4.58 -7.75 10.98
CA ASN A 50 4.72 -7.14 12.29
C ASN A 50 6.17 -7.33 12.77
N MET A 51 6.91 -6.24 12.96
CA MET A 51 8.23 -6.29 13.56
C MET A 51 8.11 -6.37 15.08
N ASN A 52 9.03 -7.10 15.72
CA ASN A 52 9.08 -7.28 17.18
C ASN A 52 9.10 -5.97 17.99
N ASN A 53 9.43 -4.85 17.35
CA ASN A 53 9.40 -3.50 17.93
C ASN A 53 8.02 -2.82 17.83
N GLY A 54 6.94 -3.55 17.54
CA GLY A 54 5.58 -3.01 17.37
C GLY A 54 5.37 -2.19 16.10
N THR A 55 6.29 -2.26 15.13
CA THR A 55 6.17 -1.55 13.86
C THR A 55 5.62 -2.48 12.79
N ASP A 56 4.51 -2.08 12.18
CA ASP A 56 3.93 -2.78 11.03
C ASP A 56 4.54 -2.31 9.71
N VAL A 57 5.08 -3.26 8.94
CA VAL A 57 5.53 -3.01 7.57
C VAL A 57 4.59 -3.70 6.59
N PHE A 58 4.03 -2.91 5.68
CA PHE A 58 3.12 -3.41 4.66
C PHE A 58 3.83 -3.50 3.30
N TYR A 59 3.53 -4.56 2.58
CA TYR A 59 3.91 -4.77 1.19
C TYR A 59 2.67 -4.94 0.33
N ILE A 60 2.73 -4.43 -0.89
CA ILE A 60 1.66 -4.50 -1.88
C ILE A 60 2.20 -5.11 -3.17
N LYS A 61 1.36 -5.91 -3.82
CA LYS A 61 1.59 -6.42 -5.18
C LYS A 61 0.30 -6.25 -5.99
N ILE A 62 0.42 -5.96 -7.28
CA ILE A 62 -0.73 -5.92 -8.20
C ILE A 62 -1.11 -7.35 -8.60
N LYS A 63 -2.41 -7.64 -8.60
CA LYS A 63 -2.96 -8.87 -9.16
C LYS A 63 -3.19 -8.63 -10.65
N TYR A 64 -2.58 -9.46 -11.49
CA TYR A 64 -2.82 -9.49 -12.93
C TYR A 64 -4.02 -10.39 -13.24
#